data_AF-A0AAE8HYJ9-F1
#
_entry.id   AF-A0AAE8HYJ9-F1
#
_cell.length_a   1.000
_cell.length_b   1.000
_cell.length_c   1.000
_cell.angle_alpha   90.00
_cell.angle_beta   90.00
_cell.angle_gamma   90.00
#
_symmetry.space_group_name_H-M   'P 1'
#
loop_
_entity.id
_entity.type
_entity.pdbx_description
1 polymer ?
#
loop_
_entity_poly.entity_id
_entity_poly.type
_entity_poly.pdbx_seq_one_letter_code
_entity_poly.pdbx_strand_id
1 'polypeptide(L)'
;MATVLAVDDSPSIRQMIKVVLGPAGHTVIEAGDGAEGLAKARSETVNLVITDLNMPVMNGLEMIKQLRTLPSCTGVPILFLSTESDEAIKQQAKAAGATGWITKPFKPEQLLAVAGKLVRV
;
A
#
# COMPACT_ATOMS: atom_id res chain seq x y z
N MET A 1 10.33 -3.79 -13.66
CA MET A 1 10.24 -4.61 -12.44
C MET A 1 10.23 -3.64 -11.27
N ALA A 2 9.35 -3.83 -10.29
CA ALA A 2 9.17 -2.85 -9.22
C ALA A 2 8.97 -3.55 -7.87
N THR A 3 9.43 -2.91 -6.82
CA THR A 3 9.30 -3.36 -5.44
C THR A 3 8.03 -2.78 -4.84
N VAL A 4 7.12 -3.65 -4.42
CA VAL A 4 5.82 -3.29 -3.86
C VAL A 4 5.80 -3.68 -2.40
N LEU A 5 5.55 -2.71 -1.52
CA LEU A 5 5.38 -2.96 -0.09
C LEU A 5 3.89 -3.18 0.20
N ALA A 6 3.52 -4.39 0.60
CA ALA A 6 2.18 -4.79 0.99
C ALA A 6 2.06 -4.82 2.52
N VAL A 7 1.28 -3.90 3.07
CA VAL A 7 1.08 -3.71 4.51
C VAL A 7 -0.39 -3.95 4.85
N ASP A 8 -0.67 -5.04 5.54
CA ASP A 8 -2.01 -5.43 5.92
C ASP A 8 -1.88 -6.36 7.13
N ASP A 9 -2.78 -6.28 8.11
CA ASP A 9 -2.75 -7.13 9.30
C ASP A 9 -3.13 -8.58 8.96
N SER A 10 -3.92 -8.76 7.90
CA SER A 10 -4.39 -10.06 7.43
C SER A 10 -3.35 -10.75 6.54
N PRO A 11 -2.75 -11.88 6.98
CA PRO A 11 -1.77 -12.62 6.18
C PRO A 11 -2.31 -13.07 4.83
N SER A 12 -3.61 -13.37 4.75
CA SER A 12 -4.31 -13.76 3.52
C SER A 12 -4.29 -12.65 2.47
N ILE A 13 -4.45 -11.38 2.88
CA ILE A 13 -4.41 -10.25 1.94
C ILE A 13 -2.99 -10.03 1.42
N ARG A 14 -1.98 -10.08 2.29
CA ARG A 14 -0.56 -9.95 1.89
C ARG A 14 -0.16 -11.05 0.90
N GLN A 15 -0.53 -12.29 1.19
CA GLN A 15 -0.29 -13.42 0.31
C GLN A 15 -1.02 -13.27 -1.03
N MET A 16 -2.27 -12.79 -1.03
CA MET A 16 -3.01 -12.51 -2.26
C MET A 16 -2.28 -11.45 -3.11
N ILE A 17 -1.84 -10.33 -2.52
CA ILE A 17 -1.10 -9.28 -3.23
C ILE A 17 0.16 -9.87 -3.88
N LYS A 18 0.91 -10.68 -3.14
CA LYS A 18 2.10 -11.37 -3.63
C LYS A 18 1.82 -12.31 -4.79
N VAL A 19 0.76 -13.12 -4.70
CA VAL A 19 0.35 -14.05 -5.77
C VAL A 19 -0.13 -13.31 -7.01
N VAL A 20 -0.72 -12.13 -6.86
CA VAL A 20 -1.21 -11.32 -7.99
C VAL A 20 -0.08 -10.55 -8.68
N LEU A 21 0.82 -9.94 -7.91
CA LEU A 21 1.87 -9.08 -8.45
C LEU A 21 3.16 -9.84 -8.80
N GLY A 22 3.42 -10.97 -8.16
CA GLY A 22 4.59 -11.82 -8.42
C GLY A 22 4.70 -12.28 -9.88
N PRO A 23 3.64 -12.86 -10.48
CA PRO A 23 3.63 -13.25 -11.89
C PRO A 23 3.83 -12.09 -12.88
N ALA A 24 3.56 -10.86 -12.46
CA ALA A 24 3.83 -9.65 -13.25
C ALA A 24 5.28 -9.17 -13.15
N GLY A 25 6.17 -9.91 -12.46
CA GLY A 25 7.58 -9.57 -12.31
C GLY A 25 7.86 -8.48 -11.26
N HIS A 26 6.93 -8.28 -10.32
CA HIS A 26 7.12 -7.39 -9.18
C HIS A 26 7.62 -8.16 -7.95
N THR A 27 8.51 -7.54 -7.18
CA THR A 27 8.93 -8.06 -5.88
C THR A 27 7.98 -7.52 -4.83
N VAL A 28 7.33 -8.40 -4.06
CA VAL A 28 6.43 -7.99 -2.98
C VAL A 28 7.11 -8.17 -1.63
N ILE A 29 7.26 -7.07 -0.91
CA ILE A 29 7.69 -7.05 0.49
C ILE A 29 6.41 -7.03 1.34
N GLU A 30 6.30 -7.94 2.30
CA GLU A 30 5.12 -8.07 3.16
C GLU A 30 5.41 -7.43 4.52
N ALA A 31 4.44 -6.74 5.12
CA ALA A 31 4.50 -6.22 6.49
C ALA A 31 3.14 -6.39 7.19
N GLY A 32 3.15 -6.83 8.45
CA GLY A 32 1.94 -7.12 9.22
C GLY A 32 1.27 -5.91 9.86
N ASP A 33 1.95 -4.76 9.93
CA ASP A 33 1.41 -3.52 10.49
C ASP A 33 2.13 -2.29 9.93
N GLY A 34 1.58 -1.10 10.24
CA GLY A 34 2.13 0.16 9.75
C GLY A 34 3.55 0.45 10.23
N ALA A 35 3.96 -0.03 11.42
CA ALA A 35 5.29 0.21 11.96
C ALA A 35 6.34 -0.67 11.26
N GLU A 36 6.04 -1.95 11.05
CA GLU A 36 6.87 -2.85 10.25
C GLU A 36 6.97 -2.36 8.80
N GLY A 37 5.85 -1.92 8.22
CA GLY A 37 5.81 -1.35 6.88
C GLY A 37 6.70 -0.11 6.77
N LEU A 38 6.62 0.80 7.73
CA LEU A 38 7.47 1.98 7.78
C LEU A 38 8.95 1.64 7.94
N ALA A 39 9.29 0.67 8.80
CA ALA A 39 10.67 0.22 8.98
C ALA A 39 11.25 -0.33 7.66
N LYS A 40 10.47 -1.15 6.95
CA LYS A 40 10.87 -1.72 5.64
C LYS A 40 11.00 -0.66 4.56
N ALA A 41 10.11 0.33 4.53
CA ALA A 41 10.22 1.45 3.61
C ALA A 41 11.44 2.36 3.89
N ARG A 42 11.99 2.33 5.10
CA ARG A 42 13.24 3.04 5.45
C ARG A 42 14.48 2.25 5.04
N SER A 43 14.45 0.92 5.12
CA SER A 43 15.60 0.06 4.80
C SER A 43 15.69 -0.32 3.32
N GLU A 44 14.57 -0.30 2.60
CA GLU A 44 14.47 -0.79 1.23
C GLU A 44 13.86 0.26 0.29
N THR A 45 14.28 0.25 -0.98
CA THR A 45 13.69 1.10 -2.01
C THR A 45 12.37 0.50 -2.47
N VAL A 46 11.27 1.20 -2.16
CA VAL A 46 9.91 0.81 -2.55
C VAL A 46 9.40 1.70 -3.69
N ASN A 47 8.77 1.09 -4.69
CA ASN A 47 8.21 1.79 -5.85
C ASN A 47 6.68 1.95 -5.76
N LEU A 48 6.03 1.15 -4.93
CA LEU A 48 4.59 1.23 -4.65
C LEU A 48 4.36 0.77 -3.22
N VAL A 49 3.53 1.48 -2.47
CA VAL A 49 3.05 1.03 -1.16
C VAL A 49 1.57 0.70 -1.28
N ILE A 50 1.19 -0.47 -0.80
CA ILE A 50 -0.19 -0.93 -0.67
C ILE A 50 -0.45 -1.11 0.81
N THR A 51 -1.35 -0.33 1.41
CA THR A 51 -1.56 -0.35 2.87
C THR A 51 -3.05 -0.41 3.22
N ASP A 52 -3.40 -1.20 4.24
CA ASP A 52 -4.74 -1.19 4.83
C ASP A 52 -4.93 0.01 5.79
N LEU A 53 -6.18 0.42 6.01
CA LEU A 53 -6.49 1.49 6.95
C LEU A 53 -6.48 1.02 8.40
N ASN A 54 -7.13 -0.11 8.67
CA ASN A 54 -7.41 -0.61 10.01
C ASN A 54 -6.37 -1.67 10.38
N MET A 55 -5.25 -1.21 10.93
CA MET A 55 -4.18 -2.09 11.40
C MET A 55 -3.91 -1.86 12.89
N PRO A 56 -3.53 -2.92 13.64
CA PRO A 56 -3.07 -2.78 15.01
C PRO A 56 -1.75 -2.01 15.07
N VAL A 57 -1.41 -1.45 16.24
CA VAL A 57 -0.18 -0.69 16.51
C VAL A 57 -0.08 0.66 15.79
N MET A 58 -0.09 0.67 14.45
CA MET A 58 -0.04 1.86 13.63
C MET A 58 -0.98 1.69 12.43
N ASN A 59 -1.91 2.63 12.29
CA ASN A 59 -2.87 2.62 11.18
C ASN A 59 -2.23 3.07 9.85
N GLY A 60 -2.88 2.77 8.73
CA GLY A 60 -2.38 3.12 7.40
C GLY A 60 -2.22 4.62 7.17
N LEU A 61 -3.10 5.46 7.75
CA LEU A 61 -3.04 6.91 7.59
C LEU A 61 -1.80 7.52 8.28
N GLU A 62 -1.49 7.06 9.49
CA GLU A 62 -0.30 7.46 10.23
C GLU A 62 0.97 6.98 9.51
N MET A 63 0.96 5.73 9.03
CA MET A 63 2.05 5.22 8.20
C MET A 63 2.27 6.09 6.96
N ILE A 64 1.21 6.44 6.22
CA ILE A 64 1.30 7.30 5.03
C ILE A 64 1.93 8.65 5.38
N LYS A 65 1.48 9.31 6.45
CA LYS A 65 2.04 10.59 6.90
C LYS A 65 3.53 10.46 7.20
N GLN A 66 3.95 9.40 7.89
CA GLN A 66 5.36 9.16 8.19
C GLN A 66 6.18 8.84 6.94
N LEU A 67 5.66 8.03 6.01
CA LEU A 67 6.30 7.77 4.72
C LEU A 67 6.52 9.07 3.93
N ARG A 68 5.57 10.00 3.96
CA ARG A 68 5.72 11.29 3.28
C ARG A 68 6.78 12.21 3.91
N THR A 69 7.22 11.93 5.15
CA THR A 69 8.39 12.61 5.73
C THR A 69 9.72 12.02 5.26
N LEU A 70 9.71 10.87 4.60
CA LEU A 70 10.93 10.21 4.11
C LEU A 70 11.32 10.74 2.72
N PRO A 71 12.56 11.23 2.55
CA PRO A 71 13.07 11.63 1.23
C PRO A 71 13.03 10.47 0.23
N SER A 72 13.31 9.24 0.67
CA SER A 72 13.29 8.03 -0.17
C SER A 72 11.90 7.62 -0.64
N CYS A 73 10.84 8.04 0.06
CA CYS A 73 9.45 7.74 -0.31
C CYS A 73 8.72 8.96 -0.91
N THR A 74 9.44 10.05 -1.17
CA THR A 74 8.89 11.23 -1.84
C THR A 74 8.55 10.86 -3.28
N GLY A 75 7.29 11.07 -3.68
CA GLY A 75 6.80 10.71 -5.01
C GLY A 75 6.43 9.22 -5.19
N VAL A 76 6.72 8.35 -4.21
CA VAL A 76 6.27 6.95 -4.28
C VAL A 76 4.74 6.91 -4.24
N PRO A 77 4.08 6.24 -5.19
CA PRO A 77 2.64 6.08 -5.18
C PRO A 77 2.22 5.23 -3.98
N ILE A 78 1.15 5.67 -3.30
CA ILE A 78 0.57 4.93 -2.18
C ILE A 78 -0.88 4.58 -2.52
N LEU A 79 -1.15 3.29 -2.56
CA LEU A 79 -2.45 2.70 -2.77
C LEU A 79 -3.01 2.27 -1.42
N PHE A 80 -4.14 2.83 -1.01
CA PHE A 80 -4.78 2.37 0.23
C PHE A 80 -5.90 1.36 -0.05
N LEU A 81 -6.01 0.35 0.79
CA LEU A 81 -7.11 -0.59 0.80
C LEU A 81 -8.09 -0.16 1.90
N SER A 82 -9.38 -0.07 1.57
CA SER A 82 -10.42 0.33 2.54
C SER A 82 -11.60 -0.61 2.47
N THR A 83 -12.16 -0.99 3.61
CA THR A 83 -13.44 -1.71 3.71
C THR A 83 -14.64 -0.77 3.57
N GLU A 84 -14.46 0.50 3.94
CA GLU A 84 -15.53 1.49 3.94
C GLU A 84 -15.47 2.33 2.67
N SER A 85 -16.65 2.56 2.07
CA SER A 85 -16.82 3.49 0.95
C SER A 85 -16.88 4.95 1.40
N ASP A 86 -16.60 5.20 2.67
CA ASP A 86 -16.82 6.47 3.34
C ASP A 86 -15.98 7.58 2.72
N GLU A 87 -16.66 8.64 2.30
CA GLU A 87 -16.01 9.78 1.65
C GLU A 87 -15.06 10.50 2.60
N ALA A 88 -15.35 10.50 3.91
CA ALA A 88 -14.49 11.09 4.92
C ALA A 88 -13.11 10.42 4.95
N ILE A 89 -13.08 9.08 4.89
CA ILE A 89 -11.83 8.30 4.86
C ILE A 89 -11.06 8.55 3.57
N LYS A 90 -11.75 8.62 2.42
CA LYS A 90 -11.12 8.96 1.14
C LYS A 90 -10.47 10.35 1.17
N GLN A 91 -11.15 11.33 1.76
CA GLN A 91 -10.61 12.67 1.93
C GLN A 91 -9.39 12.68 2.85
N GLN A 92 -9.43 11.96 3.97
CA GLN A 92 -8.30 11.84 4.90
C GLN A 92 -7.09 11.17 4.25
N ALA A 93 -7.29 10.08 3.52
CA ALA A 93 -6.22 9.39 2.82
C ALA A 93 -5.60 10.27 1.72
N LYS A 94 -6.43 10.99 0.96
CA LYS A 94 -5.96 11.97 -0.03
C LYS A 94 -5.16 13.09 0.62
N ALA A 95 -5.63 13.62 1.75
CA ALA A 95 -4.95 14.66 2.52
C ALA A 95 -3.62 14.15 3.13
N ALA A 96 -3.55 12.87 3.51
CA ALA A 96 -2.31 12.23 3.96
C ALA A 96 -1.31 12.02 2.81
N GLY A 97 -1.76 12.10 1.55
CA GLY A 97 -0.92 11.94 0.36
C GLY A 97 -1.02 10.56 -0.27
N ALA A 98 -2.12 9.83 -0.10
CA ALA A 98 -2.41 8.63 -0.88
C ALA A 98 -2.68 8.99 -2.35
N THR A 99 -2.22 8.13 -3.25
CA THR A 99 -2.35 8.30 -4.71
C THR A 99 -3.64 7.69 -5.24
N GLY A 100 -4.13 6.61 -4.63
CA GLY A 100 -5.35 5.94 -5.03
C GLY A 100 -5.89 5.00 -3.96
N TRP A 101 -7.04 4.40 -4.25
CA TRP A 101 -7.68 3.47 -3.33
C TRP A 101 -8.38 2.31 -4.02
N ILE A 102 -8.51 1.22 -3.27
CA ILE A 102 -9.31 0.06 -3.64
C ILE A 102 -10.23 -0.30 -2.48
N THR A 103 -11.51 -0.47 -2.78
CA THR A 103 -12.50 -0.94 -1.81
C THR A 103 -12.46 -2.46 -1.69
N LYS A 104 -12.45 -2.98 -0.46
CA LYS A 104 -12.61 -4.41 -0.16
C LYS A 104 -14.11 -4.80 -0.20
N PRO A 105 -14.47 -6.01 -0.69
CA PRO A 105 -13.60 -6.98 -1.36
C PRO A 105 -13.26 -6.54 -2.80
N PHE A 106 -12.03 -6.78 -3.23
CA PHE A 106 -11.57 -6.48 -4.59
C PHE A 106 -11.12 -7.72 -5.33
N LYS A 107 -11.19 -7.66 -6.66
CA LYS A 107 -10.70 -8.75 -7.52
C LYS A 107 -9.18 -8.63 -7.76
N PRO A 108 -8.47 -9.75 -7.90
CA PRO A 108 -7.06 -9.78 -8.32
C PRO A 108 -6.75 -8.89 -9.53
N GLU A 109 -7.61 -8.93 -10.55
CA GLU A 109 -7.46 -8.16 -11.80
C GLU A 109 -7.51 -6.66 -11.54
N GLN A 110 -8.35 -6.21 -10.59
CA GLN A 110 -8.46 -4.81 -10.21
C GLN A 110 -7.19 -4.32 -9.51
N LEU A 111 -6.64 -5.13 -8.60
CA LEU A 111 -5.37 -4.82 -7.94
C LEU A 111 -4.24 -4.69 -8.97
N LEU A 112 -4.12 -5.66 -9.87
CA LEU A 112 -3.10 -5.66 -10.91
C LEU A 112 -3.23 -4.44 -11.85
N ALA A 113 -4.46 -4.11 -12.26
CA ALA A 113 -4.72 -2.96 -13.13
C ALA A 113 -4.35 -1.63 -12.45
N VAL A 114 -4.66 -1.46 -11.17
CA VAL A 114 -4.34 -0.23 -10.43
C VAL A 114 -2.84 -0.17 -10.12
N ALA A 115 -2.25 -1.25 -9.62
CA ALA A 115 -0.81 -1.31 -9.37
C ALA A 115 -0.01 -1.04 -10.66
N GLY A 116 -0.40 -1.64 -11.79
CA GLY A 116 0.24 -1.42 -13.08
C GLY A 116 0.13 0.02 -13.61
N LYS A 117 -0.95 0.74 -13.28
CA LYS A 117 -1.08 2.17 -13.59
C LYS A 117 -0.14 3.04 -12.74
N LEU A 118 0.05 2.67 -11.47
CA LEU A 118 0.85 3.45 -10.52
C LEU A 118 2.35 3.21 -10.67
N VAL A 119 2.75 2.00 -11.06
CA VAL A 119 4.16 1.60 -11.21
C VAL A 119 4.78 2.07 -12.55
N ARG A 120 3.99 2.66 -13.47
CA ARG A 120 4.52 3.23 -14.72
C ARG A 120 5.32 4.51 -14.45
N VAL A 121 6.63 4.34 -14.32
CA VAL A 121 7.68 5.35 -14.52
C VAL A 121 8.72 4.75 -15.46
#